data_AF-A0A2A2RA24-F1
#
_entry.id   AF-A0A2A2RA24-F1
#
_cell.length_a   1.000
_cell.length_b   1.000
_cell.length_c   1.000
_cell.angle_alpha   90.00
_cell.angle_beta   90.00
_cell.angle_gamma   90.00
#
_symmetry.space_group_name_H-M   'P 1'
#
loop_
_entity.id
_entity.type
_entity.pdbx_description
1 polymer ?
#
loop_
_entity_poly.entity_id
_entity_poly.type
_entity_poly.pdbx_seq_one_letter_code
_entity_poly.pdbx_strand_id
1 'polypeptide(L)'
;MSEDDYAPNQLRKAGIPPAGIKYVIISYLHSDHVGALDSFPSALHFIQRSELEYADNKQAVERLGLKLHILEGEDYYEVFGDDSIKNIIHARSRPRTSIVVAWFPAGQKNFVGRR
;
A
#
# COMPACT_ATOMS: atom_id res chain seq x y z
N MET A 1 -10.45 11.93 12.50
CA MET A 1 -9.45 10.97 13.01
C MET A 1 -8.87 11.54 14.29
N SER A 2 -8.80 10.73 15.34
CA SER A 2 -8.01 11.05 16.52
C SER A 2 -6.52 10.78 16.24
N GLU A 3 -5.61 11.30 17.07
CA GLU A 3 -4.20 10.93 16.99
C GLU A 3 -3.99 9.42 17.12
N ASP A 4 -4.84 8.75 17.89
CA ASP A 4 -4.77 7.31 18.09
C ASP A 4 -5.09 6.53 16.81
N ASP A 5 -5.91 7.06 15.91
CA ASP A 5 -6.23 6.41 14.63
C ASP A 5 -5.12 6.54 13.59
N TYR A 6 -4.08 7.33 13.88
CA TYR A 6 -2.97 7.56 12.94
C TYR A 6 -2.09 6.32 12.83
N ALA A 7 -1.89 5.80 11.61
CA ALA A 7 -1.20 4.53 11.39
C ALA A 7 0.20 4.42 12.05
N PRO A 8 1.07 5.45 12.03
CA PRO A 8 2.34 5.44 12.76
C PRO A 8 2.19 5.30 14.27
N ASN A 9 1.13 5.86 14.88
CA ASN A 9 0.85 5.70 16.30
C ASN A 9 0.42 4.26 16.61
N GLN A 10 -0.41 3.65 15.75
CA GLN A 10 -0.81 2.24 15.88
C GLN A 10 0.39 1.29 15.77
N LEU A 11 1.30 1.54 14.82
CA LEU A 11 2.54 0.76 14.71
C LEU A 11 3.40 0.87 15.98
N ARG A 12 3.58 2.10 16.51
CA ARG A 12 4.31 2.32 17.76
C ARG A 12 3.68 1.58 18.94
N LYS A 13 2.35 1.59 19.08
CA LYS A 13 1.62 0.83 20.11
C LYS A 13 1.85 -0.67 19.99
N ALA A 14 2.02 -1.18 18.77
CA ALA A 14 2.38 -2.58 18.49
C ALA A 14 3.88 -2.88 18.64
N GLY A 15 4.71 -1.91 19.06
CA GLY A 15 6.16 -2.07 19.19
C GLY A 15 6.91 -2.06 17.86
N ILE A 16 6.27 -1.64 16.77
CA ILE A 16 6.85 -1.58 15.43
C ILE A 16 7.25 -0.12 15.12
N PRO A 17 8.55 0.17 14.94
CA PRO A 17 8.97 1.52 14.55
C PRO A 17 8.58 1.80 13.08
N PRO A 18 7.90 2.92 12.77
CA PRO A 18 7.57 3.27 11.37
C PRO A 18 8.78 3.35 10.44
N ALA A 19 9.93 3.82 10.96
CA ALA A 19 11.19 3.83 10.21
C ALA A 19 11.72 2.43 9.87
N GLY A 20 11.27 1.38 10.56
CA GLY A 20 11.61 -0.01 10.27
C GLY A 20 10.77 -0.63 9.15
N ILE A 21 9.73 0.05 8.66
CA ILE A 21 8.89 -0.42 7.57
C ILE A 21 9.70 -0.38 6.26
N LYS A 22 9.85 -1.54 5.62
CA LYS A 22 10.62 -1.70 4.38
C LYS A 22 9.76 -1.61 3.11
N TYR A 23 8.49 -1.96 3.22
CA TYR A 23 7.58 -2.10 2.09
C TYR A 23 6.20 -1.57 2.47
N VAL A 24 5.63 -0.73 1.62
CA VAL A 24 4.26 -0.23 1.74
C VAL A 24 3.55 -0.52 0.43
N ILE A 25 2.39 -1.18 0.49
CA ILE A 25 1.55 -1.40 -0.68
C ILE A 25 0.41 -0.41 -0.64
N ILE A 26 0.33 0.48 -1.62
CA ILE A 26 -0.71 1.49 -1.75
C ILE A 26 -1.85 0.88 -2.54
N SER A 27 -2.99 0.65 -1.87
CA SER A 27 -4.14 0.01 -2.51
C SER A 27 -4.86 0.90 -3.53
N TYR A 28 -4.98 2.19 -3.23
CA TYR A 28 -5.49 3.26 -4.10
C TYR A 28 -5.16 4.64 -3.50
N LEU A 29 -5.35 5.72 -4.25
CA LEU A 29 -4.88 7.08 -3.92
C LEU A 29 -5.94 8.04 -3.36
N HIS A 30 -6.89 7.52 -2.58
CA HIS A 30 -7.78 8.40 -1.80
C HIS A 30 -7.05 8.95 -0.56
N SER A 31 -7.48 10.12 -0.10
CA SER A 31 -6.83 10.87 0.98
C SER A 31 -6.71 10.09 2.29
N ASP A 32 -7.68 9.23 2.59
CA ASP A 32 -7.74 8.34 3.74
C ASP A 32 -6.71 7.20 3.71
N HIS A 33 -6.13 6.89 2.55
CA HIS A 33 -5.10 5.85 2.39
C HIS A 33 -3.67 6.40 2.30
N VAL A 34 -3.51 7.69 1.97
CA VAL A 34 -2.20 8.27 1.66
C VAL A 34 -1.68 9.24 2.72
N GLY A 35 -2.51 9.57 3.73
CA GLY A 35 -2.20 10.60 4.73
C GLY A 35 -1.03 10.32 5.67
N ALA A 36 -0.41 9.13 5.62
CA ALA A 36 0.72 8.76 6.48
C ALA A 36 1.94 8.23 5.71
N LEU A 37 1.97 8.35 4.38
CA LEU A 37 3.04 7.75 3.57
C LEU A 37 4.43 8.33 3.88
N ASP A 38 4.49 9.60 4.26
CA ASP A 38 5.71 10.30 4.67
C ASP A 38 6.35 9.76 5.95
N SER A 39 5.58 9.03 6.77
CA SER A 39 6.05 8.43 8.02
C SER A 39 6.90 7.16 7.82
N PHE A 40 7.06 6.71 6.57
CA PHE A 40 7.80 5.50 6.22
C PHE A 40 9.03 5.81 5.34
N PRO A 41 10.04 6.54 5.86
CA PRO A 41 11.12 7.11 5.06
C PRO A 41 12.02 6.05 4.39
N SER A 42 12.06 4.83 4.92
CA SER A 42 12.88 3.73 4.37
C SER A 42 12.11 2.78 3.45
N ALA A 43 10.80 2.98 3.30
CA ALA A 43 9.95 2.03 2.59
C ALA A 43 10.03 2.20 1.07
N LEU A 44 10.04 1.06 0.37
CA LEU A 44 9.66 0.97 -1.04
C LEU A 44 8.13 0.92 -1.13
N HIS A 45 7.56 1.87 -1.85
CA HIS A 45 6.12 2.03 -1.98
C HIS A 45 5.64 1.44 -3.31
N PHE A 46 4.83 0.39 -3.25
CA PHE A 46 4.25 -0.24 -4.43
C PHE A 46 2.92 0.41 -4.78
N ILE A 47 2.75 0.78 -6.05
CA ILE A 47 1.51 1.38 -6.54
C ILE A 47 1.22 0.93 -7.97
N GLN A 48 -0.05 0.68 -8.28
CA GLN A 48 -0.50 0.35 -9.62
C GLN A 48 -0.37 1.54 -10.57
N ARG A 49 0.23 1.34 -11.76
CA ARG A 49 0.32 2.40 -12.79
C ARG A 49 -1.03 3.04 -13.08
N SER A 50 -2.05 2.22 -13.29
CA SER A 50 -3.39 2.71 -13.62
C SER A 50 -4.02 3.58 -12.53
N GLU A 51 -3.64 3.36 -11.27
CA GLU A 51 -4.11 4.19 -10.17
C GLU A 51 -3.39 5.54 -10.16
N LEU A 52 -2.06 5.51 -10.36
CA LEU A 52 -1.27 6.73 -10.49
C LEU A 52 -1.73 7.60 -11.67
N GLU A 53 -2.15 6.97 -12.77
CA GLU A 53 -2.69 7.66 -13.95
C GLU A 53 -4.13 8.19 -13.74
N TYR A 54 -4.93 7.53 -12.91
CA TYR A 54 -6.33 7.88 -12.69
C TYR A 54 -6.54 8.90 -11.56
N ALA A 55 -5.72 8.86 -10.53
CA ALA A 55 -6.00 9.58 -9.29
C ALA A 55 -5.73 11.09 -9.37
N ASP A 56 -6.68 11.89 -8.88
CA ASP A 56 -6.54 13.33 -8.71
C ASP A 56 -5.38 13.72 -7.77
N ASN A 57 -5.00 12.83 -6.85
CA ASN A 57 -3.95 13.05 -5.87
C ASN A 57 -2.53 12.68 -6.36
N LYS A 58 -2.34 12.39 -7.65
CA LYS A 58 -1.02 12.07 -8.22
C LYS A 58 0.05 13.10 -7.81
N GLN A 59 -0.26 14.39 -7.93
CA GLN A 59 0.67 15.46 -7.56
C GLN A 59 1.01 15.47 -6.07
N ALA A 60 0.08 15.07 -5.20
CA ALA A 60 0.34 15.01 -3.77
C ALA A 60 1.36 13.92 -3.45
N VAL A 61 1.25 12.75 -4.08
CA VAL A 61 2.20 11.64 -3.92
C VAL A 61 3.57 12.00 -4.50
N GLU A 62 3.61 12.63 -5.68
CA GLU A 62 4.86 13.06 -6.30
C GLU A 62 5.64 14.06 -5.42
N ARG A 63 4.93 14.99 -4.76
CA ARG A 63 5.53 15.97 -3.83
C ARG A 63 6.16 15.34 -2.59
N LEU A 64 5.72 14.15 -2.19
CA LEU A 64 6.28 13.45 -1.03
C LEU A 64 7.67 12.85 -1.32
N GLY A 65 8.11 12.78 -2.60
CA GLY A 65 9.43 12.27 -2.95
C GLY A 65 9.64 10.79 -2.57
N LEU A 66 8.56 10.01 -2.52
CA LEU A 66 8.60 8.61 -2.08
C LEU A 66 9.40 7.75 -3.06
N LYS A 67 10.06 6.71 -2.53
CA LYS A 67 10.65 5.65 -3.36
C LYS A 67 9.53 4.75 -3.89
N LEU A 68 9.10 4.98 -5.12
CA LEU A 68 8.01 4.22 -5.76
C LEU A 68 8.54 3.01 -6.54
N HIS A 69 7.80 1.91 -6.48
CA HIS A 69 7.86 0.81 -7.42
C HIS A 69 6.50 0.70 -8.12
N ILE A 70 6.48 0.99 -9.42
CA ILE A 70 5.24 1.01 -10.20
C ILE A 70 4.94 -0.42 -10.65
N LEU A 71 3.76 -0.90 -10.27
CA LEU A 71 3.24 -2.19 -10.68
C LEU A 71 2.61 -2.09 -12.07
N GLU A 72 3.08 -2.96 -12.97
CA GLU A 72 2.56 -3.15 -14.31
C GLU A 72 1.74 -4.45 -14.37
N GLY A 73 0.76 -4.51 -15.27
CA GLY A 73 -0.07 -5.70 -15.49
C GLY A 73 -1.49 -5.57 -14.97
N GLU A 74 -2.33 -6.56 -15.28
CA GLU A 74 -3.78 -6.50 -15.01
C GLU A 74 -4.27 -7.49 -13.95
N ASP A 75 -3.51 -8.56 -13.66
CA ASP A 75 -3.97 -9.67 -12.82
C ASP A 75 -3.37 -9.65 -11.41
N TYR A 76 -2.06 -9.79 -11.28
CA TYR A 76 -1.37 -9.73 -10.00
C TYR A 76 0.12 -9.38 -10.15
N TYR A 77 0.72 -8.94 -9.05
CA TYR A 77 2.16 -8.75 -8.89
C TYR A 77 2.67 -9.52 -7.67
N GLU A 78 3.77 -10.25 -7.85
CA GLU A 78 4.44 -10.96 -6.77
C GLU A 78 5.49 -10.05 -6.11
N VAL A 79 5.32 -9.77 -4.81
CA VAL A 79 6.08 -8.70 -4.13
C VAL A 79 7.52 -9.10 -3.82
N PHE A 80 7.75 -10.39 -3.50
CA PHE A 80 9.04 -10.88 -3.01
C PHE A 80 9.69 -11.97 -3.88
N GLY A 81 8.94 -12.58 -4.82
CA GLY A 81 9.46 -13.67 -5.66
C GLY A 81 9.55 -15.03 -4.96
N ASP A 82 8.95 -15.18 -3.79
CA ASP A 82 8.93 -16.39 -2.96
C ASP A 82 7.52 -16.87 -2.61
N ASP A 83 6.51 -16.42 -3.35
CA ASP A 83 5.08 -16.66 -3.15
C ASP A 83 4.50 -16.16 -1.82
N SER A 84 5.26 -15.46 -0.97
CA SER A 84 4.76 -15.04 0.35
C SER A 84 3.74 -13.89 0.29
N ILE A 85 3.83 -12.99 -0.70
CA ILE A 85 2.85 -11.92 -0.91
C ILE A 85 2.55 -11.70 -2.41
N LYS A 86 1.27 -11.69 -2.75
CA LYS A 86 0.76 -11.29 -4.07
C LYS A 86 -0.21 -10.12 -3.94
N ASN A 87 0.03 -9.06 -4.70
CA ASN A 87 -0.95 -7.98 -4.92
C ASN A 87 -1.80 -8.34 -6.13
N ILE A 88 -3.05 -8.71 -5.90
CA ILE A 88 -4.04 -9.00 -6.95
C ILE A 88 -4.75 -7.70 -7.32
N ILE A 89 -4.80 -7.41 -8.61
CA ILE A 89 -5.35 -6.18 -9.15
C ILE A 89 -6.81 -6.46 -9.53
N HIS A 90 -7.76 -5.89 -8.78
CA HIS A 90 -9.18 -6.06 -9.06
C HIS A 90 -9.73 -4.90 -9.90
N ALA A 91 -9.94 -5.15 -11.19
CA ALA A 91 -10.36 -4.15 -12.17
C ALA A 91 -11.90 -3.90 -12.26
N ARG A 92 -12.70 -4.23 -11.24
CA ARG A 92 -14.18 -4.06 -11.32
C ARG A 92 -14.72 -2.68 -10.92
N SER A 93 -13.93 -1.85 -10.25
CA SER A 93 -14.32 -0.49 -9.87
C SER A 93 -13.18 0.45 -10.19
N ARG A 94 -13.46 1.61 -10.80
CA ARG A 94 -12.52 2.74 -10.79
C ARG A 94 -12.75 3.52 -9.50
N PRO A 95 -11.71 3.86 -8.72
CA PRO A 95 -10.30 3.46 -8.86
C PRO A 95 -10.05 1.97 -8.58
N ARG A 96 -9.05 1.38 -9.27
CA ARG A 96 -8.78 -0.08 -9.23
C ARG A 96 -8.33 -0.44 -7.82
N THR A 97 -8.98 -1.43 -7.22
CA THR A 97 -8.68 -1.84 -5.85
C THR A 97 -7.62 -2.94 -5.85
N SER A 98 -6.51 -2.74 -5.12
CA SER A 98 -5.60 -3.85 -4.82
C SER A 98 -6.14 -4.73 -3.69
N ILE A 99 -6.04 -6.04 -3.90
CA ILE A 99 -6.22 -7.06 -2.87
C ILE A 99 -4.83 -7.63 -2.56
N VAL A 100 -4.39 -7.54 -1.31
CA VAL A 100 -3.12 -8.13 -0.89
C VAL A 100 -3.40 -9.50 -0.30
N VAL A 101 -2.83 -10.54 -0.89
CA VAL A 101 -2.83 -11.90 -0.36
C VAL A 101 -1.46 -12.18 0.22
N ALA A 102 -1.42 -12.59 1.49
CA ALA A 102 -0.19 -12.95 2.19
C ALA A 102 -0.29 -14.38 2.76
N TRP A 103 0.78 -15.14 2.60
CA TRP A 103 0.92 -16.49 3.15
C TRP A 103 1.79 -16.44 4.40
N PHE A 104 1.27 -17.01 5.49
CA PHE A 104 1.99 -17.16 6.77
C PHE A 104 2.12 -18.65 7.10
N PRO A 105 3.01 -19.06 8.04
CA PRO A 105 3.08 -20.44 8.51
C PRO A 105 1.74 -20.99 9.03
N ALA A 106 0.85 -20.11 9.51
CA ALA A 106 -0.48 -20.44 9.99
C ALA A 106 -1.58 -20.47 8.88
N GLY A 107 -1.18 -20.33 7.62
CA GLY A 107 -2.07 -20.30 6.46
C GLY A 107 -2.20 -18.94 5.78
N GLN A 108 -3.05 -18.88 4.76
CA GLN A 108 -3.29 -17.69 3.93
C GLN A 108 -4.18 -16.64 4.63
N LYS A 109 -3.87 -15.36 4.43
CA LYS A 109 -4.71 -14.21 4.81
C LYS A 109 -4.91 -13.28 3.61
N ASN A 110 -6.12 -12.75 3.48
CA ASN A 110 -6.50 -11.82 2.41
C ASN A 110 -6.85 -10.46 3.00
N PHE A 111 -6.23 -9.41 2.49
CA PHE A 111 -6.46 -8.02 2.86
C PHE A 111 -7.06 -7.27 1.67
N VAL A 112 -8.23 -6.69 1.87
CA VAL A 112 -8.95 -5.93 0.83
C VAL A 112 -9.09 -4.50 1.31
N GLY A 113 -8.51 -3.54 0.58
CA GLY A 113 -8.77 -2.13 0.84
C GLY A 113 -10.24 -1.83 0.60
N ARG A 114 -10.96 -1.43 1.66
CA ARG A 114 -12.34 -0.93 1.57
C ARG A 114 -12.34 0.54 1.97
N ARG A 115 -13.20 1.34 1.33
CA ARG A 115 -13.56 2.67 1.82
C ARG A 115 -14.35 2.55 3.12
#